data_AF-A0A358PJT4-F1
#
_entry.id   AF-A0A358PJT4-F1
#
_cell.length_a   1.000
_cell.length_b   1.000
_cell.length_c   1.000
_cell.angle_alpha   90.00
_cell.angle_beta   90.00
_cell.angle_gamma   90.00
#
_symmetry.space_group_name_H-M   'P 1'
#
loop_
_entity.id
_entity.type
_entity.pdbx_description
1 polymer ?
#
loop_
_entity_poly.entity_id
_entity_poly.type
_entity_poly.pdbx_seq_one_letter_code
_entity_poly.pdbx_strand_id
1 'polypeptide(L)'
;MFKKTAAALLALIMLLSFFACDTPGANGGEDSIPSQSPTLLPSAADTAQPSPTDSAIEYKKFSTKPFSRAATVSRAVLHDDDRISISANELVYIDDFAVLKLTAENKSADDLLVSDVSVYVNDCLVEVDFRHEFAAGKAEDFSLYMPILDMMLYGIREISSIDIEFRIAAASGENYFTELTHLSAASAQPREPGAYDYSGYIAGDIAQAIHYDKLNAFNDSPGFESDGLSLASSALITVNEKYRVLLEFENAAAKPAEVNIGYIKINNLVVFNEFDHAAFRIHPQKHAVISIPLFTKAQLLLYSIGRIADVQFDITLTNENAEILSRGSASVAIPGGVGNFDFSNQYANYDENGVCMLVAGPIENFDLANKNPLILVYVKNESGKTISISSFEKCLFINGRPVECVSFSKILRSDDRMLFEIEIDAASLETELSAIWEIAVSFEISDENGNLICKPEIKLQDPSQSPITSA
;
A
#
# COMPACT_ATOMS: atom_id res chain seq x y z
N MET A 1 22.30 5.31 27.88
CA MET A 1 23.20 5.38 26.71
C MET A 1 22.93 4.31 25.64
N PHE A 2 22.10 3.28 25.91
CA PHE A 2 21.85 2.15 24.96
C PHE A 2 20.64 2.31 24.01
N LYS A 3 19.79 3.34 24.17
CA LYS A 3 18.59 3.51 23.33
C LYS A 3 18.85 4.16 21.97
N LYS A 4 19.93 4.95 21.81
CA LYS A 4 20.25 5.64 20.55
C LYS A 4 21.00 4.76 19.54
N THR A 5 21.68 3.70 20.00
CA THR A 5 22.43 2.78 19.13
C THR A 5 21.54 1.72 18.48
N ALA A 6 20.41 1.37 19.08
CA ALA A 6 19.45 0.41 18.52
C ALA A 6 18.65 1.00 17.35
N ALA A 7 18.23 2.26 17.44
CA ALA A 7 17.52 2.96 16.36
C ALA A 7 18.41 3.19 15.13
N ALA A 8 19.71 3.48 15.33
CA ALA A 8 20.66 3.62 14.24
C ALA A 8 20.99 2.29 13.54
N LEU A 9 20.95 1.17 14.25
CA LEU A 9 21.14 -0.17 13.68
C LEU A 9 19.92 -0.63 12.88
N LEU A 10 18.70 -0.26 13.32
CA LEU A 10 17.45 -0.55 12.61
C LEU A 10 17.36 0.22 11.28
N ALA A 11 17.79 1.48 11.26
CA ALA A 11 17.86 2.28 10.04
C ALA A 11 18.91 1.75 9.03
N LEU A 12 20.02 1.18 9.51
CA LEU A 12 21.07 0.62 8.65
C LEU A 12 20.68 -0.73 8.00
N ILE A 13 19.80 -1.51 8.65
CA ILE A 13 19.30 -2.79 8.11
C ILE A 13 18.25 -2.56 7.01
N MET A 14 17.45 -1.50 7.10
CA MET A 14 16.51 -1.08 6.04
C MET A 14 17.22 -0.60 4.76
N LEU A 15 18.49 -0.17 4.87
CA LEU A 15 19.29 0.35 3.75
C LEU A 15 20.05 -0.72 2.96
N LEU A 16 20.12 -1.97 3.43
CA LEU A 16 20.95 -3.03 2.82
C LEU A 16 20.17 -4.11 2.06
N SER A 17 18.85 -4.03 1.99
CA SER A 17 18.00 -5.00 1.29
C SER A 17 17.74 -4.69 -0.20
N PHE A 18 18.38 -3.67 -0.78
CA PHE A 18 18.19 -3.29 -2.18
C PHE A 18 19.45 -3.46 -3.05
N PHE A 19 20.17 -4.58 -2.98
CA PHE A 19 21.08 -4.96 -4.07
C PHE A 19 21.23 -6.48 -4.16
N ALA A 20 20.52 -7.09 -5.12
CA ALA A 20 20.98 -8.30 -5.80
C ALA A 20 20.38 -8.33 -7.21
N CYS A 21 21.16 -7.83 -8.17
CA CYS A 21 21.03 -8.17 -9.58
C CYS A 21 21.20 -9.68 -9.77
N ASP A 22 20.46 -10.28 -10.70
CA ASP A 22 21.05 -11.36 -11.49
C ASP A 22 20.50 -11.42 -12.93
N THR A 23 21.45 -11.71 -13.81
CA THR A 23 21.40 -11.69 -15.28
C THR A 23 20.68 -12.89 -15.92
N PRO A 24 20.30 -12.80 -17.23
CA PRO A 24 19.42 -13.76 -17.89
C PRO A 24 20.16 -14.98 -18.45
N GLY A 25 19.63 -16.18 -18.19
CA GLY A 25 20.04 -17.44 -18.84
C GLY A 25 19.16 -17.77 -20.04
N ALA A 26 19.80 -18.15 -21.16
CA ALA A 26 19.22 -18.34 -22.49
C ALA A 26 18.65 -19.75 -22.75
N ASN A 27 17.55 -19.76 -23.52
CA ASN A 27 17.10 -20.66 -24.60
C ASN A 27 17.35 -22.19 -24.63
N GLY A 28 16.26 -22.87 -25.02
CA GLY A 28 16.21 -24.11 -25.82
C GLY A 28 15.25 -25.14 -25.19
N GLY A 29 14.27 -25.75 -25.85
CA GLY A 29 13.84 -25.82 -27.24
C GLY A 29 12.74 -26.88 -27.33
N GLU A 30 11.80 -26.64 -28.24
CA GLU A 30 10.76 -27.48 -28.87
C GLU A 30 10.56 -28.96 -28.44
N ASP A 31 9.29 -29.36 -28.28
CA ASP A 31 8.65 -30.22 -29.29
C ASP A 31 7.12 -30.34 -29.12
N SER A 32 6.43 -30.15 -30.24
CA SER A 32 4.98 -30.21 -30.46
C SER A 32 4.52 -31.57 -30.99
N ILE A 33 3.19 -31.83 -30.98
CA ILE A 33 2.30 -32.30 -32.08
C ILE A 33 1.17 -33.24 -31.53
N PRO A 34 -0.10 -33.29 -32.02
CA PRO A 34 -1.03 -32.26 -32.53
C PRO A 34 -2.50 -32.41 -32.02
N SER A 35 -3.33 -31.43 -32.38
CA SER A 35 -4.80 -31.37 -32.27
C SER A 35 -5.59 -32.51 -32.92
N GLN A 36 -6.76 -32.84 -32.36
CA GLN A 36 -7.98 -33.16 -33.12
C GLN A 36 -9.25 -32.69 -32.39
N SER A 37 -10.04 -31.84 -33.05
CA SER A 37 -11.45 -31.56 -32.74
C SER A 37 -12.36 -32.45 -33.60
N PRO A 38 -13.60 -32.68 -33.17
CA PRO A 38 -14.72 -32.74 -34.10
C PRO A 38 -15.90 -31.84 -33.72
N THR A 39 -16.76 -31.62 -34.72
CA THR A 39 -17.66 -30.49 -34.95
C THR A 39 -19.15 -30.91 -34.85
N LEU A 40 -19.98 -30.02 -34.26
CA LEU A 40 -21.43 -29.64 -34.43
C LEU A 40 -22.48 -30.66 -34.96
N LEU A 41 -23.72 -30.73 -34.41
CA LEU A 41 -24.96 -29.92 -34.67
C LEU A 41 -26.19 -30.59 -33.95
N PRO A 42 -27.44 -30.05 -33.88
CA PRO A 42 -27.95 -28.66 -33.70
C PRO A 42 -29.17 -28.48 -32.71
N SER A 43 -29.35 -27.22 -32.27
CA SER A 43 -30.57 -26.39 -32.03
C SER A 43 -31.88 -26.91 -31.38
N ALA A 44 -32.33 -26.19 -30.34
CA ALA A 44 -33.72 -25.74 -30.19
C ALA A 44 -33.79 -24.38 -29.43
N ALA A 45 -34.58 -23.48 -30.02
CA ALA A 45 -35.00 -22.11 -29.65
C ALA A 45 -35.45 -21.90 -28.18
N ASP A 46 -35.65 -20.72 -27.60
CA ASP A 46 -35.36 -19.29 -27.87
C ASP A 46 -36.24 -18.56 -26.82
N THR A 47 -35.65 -17.94 -25.80
CA THR A 47 -36.35 -16.96 -24.94
C THR A 47 -35.40 -15.81 -24.71
N ALA A 48 -35.68 -14.71 -25.41
CA ALA A 48 -34.88 -13.49 -25.41
C ALA A 48 -34.73 -12.88 -24.02
N GLN A 49 -33.49 -12.79 -23.56
CA GLN A 49 -33.05 -11.98 -22.42
C GLN A 49 -32.27 -10.78 -23.02
N PRO A 50 -32.47 -9.54 -22.54
CA PRO A 50 -31.84 -8.37 -23.14
C PRO A 50 -30.32 -8.48 -23.07
N SER A 51 -29.67 -8.33 -24.21
CA SER A 51 -28.21 -8.33 -24.33
C SER A 51 -27.63 -7.11 -23.61
N PRO A 52 -26.57 -7.27 -22.80
CA PRO A 52 -25.83 -6.12 -22.27
C PRO A 52 -25.23 -5.37 -23.45
N THR A 53 -25.48 -4.06 -23.51
CA THR A 53 -24.87 -3.20 -24.52
C THR A 53 -23.43 -2.97 -24.10
N ASP A 54 -22.51 -3.73 -24.69
CA ASP A 54 -21.07 -3.52 -24.61
C ASP A 54 -20.75 -2.20 -25.31
N SER A 55 -20.86 -1.11 -24.57
CA SER A 55 -20.46 0.20 -25.05
C SER A 55 -18.94 0.26 -24.92
N ALA A 56 -18.24 -0.10 -25.99
CA ALA A 56 -16.80 0.07 -26.08
C ALA A 56 -16.47 1.56 -25.82
N ILE A 57 -15.87 1.85 -24.67
CA ILE A 57 -15.35 3.18 -24.34
C ILE A 57 -14.25 3.48 -25.37
N GLU A 58 -14.43 4.56 -26.13
CA GLU A 58 -13.47 4.98 -27.15
C GLU A 58 -12.29 5.69 -26.48
N TYR A 59 -11.29 4.93 -26.04
CA TYR A 59 -10.11 5.49 -25.37
C TYR A 59 -9.28 6.35 -26.33
N LYS A 60 -8.84 7.53 -25.89
CA LYS A 60 -7.90 8.37 -26.64
C LYS A 60 -6.63 7.56 -26.95
N LYS A 61 -6.13 7.66 -28.19
CA LYS A 61 -4.84 7.05 -28.56
C LYS A 61 -3.70 7.72 -27.80
N PHE A 62 -3.25 7.10 -26.71
CA PHE A 62 -2.03 7.50 -26.03
C PHE A 62 -0.79 7.18 -26.90
N SER A 63 0.35 7.80 -26.62
CA SER A 63 1.59 7.63 -27.39
C SER A 63 2.53 6.65 -26.70
N THR A 64 3.14 5.71 -27.42
CA THR A 64 4.20 4.80 -26.92
C THR A 64 5.57 5.51 -26.77
N LYS A 65 5.58 6.84 -26.65
CA LYS A 65 6.82 7.60 -26.59
C LYS A 65 7.45 7.41 -25.20
N PRO A 66 8.79 7.30 -25.12
CA PRO A 66 9.48 7.30 -23.84
C PRO A 66 9.25 8.63 -23.12
N PHE A 67 9.48 8.64 -21.80
CA PHE A 67 9.42 9.86 -21.01
C PHE A 67 10.39 10.93 -21.56
N SER A 68 9.88 12.14 -21.78
CA SER A 68 10.67 13.27 -22.28
C SER A 68 11.57 13.82 -21.18
N ARG A 69 12.89 13.80 -21.43
CA ARG A 69 13.92 14.37 -20.55
C ARG A 69 14.37 15.77 -21.00
N ALA A 70 13.50 16.50 -21.69
CA ALA A 70 13.84 17.81 -22.25
C ALA A 70 13.62 18.97 -21.25
N ALA A 71 12.82 18.75 -20.21
CA ALA A 71 12.38 19.81 -19.31
C ALA A 71 13.55 20.34 -18.48
N THR A 72 13.58 21.66 -18.34
CA THR A 72 14.55 22.36 -17.49
C THR A 72 13.81 23.39 -16.64
N VAL A 73 14.34 23.59 -15.44
CA VAL A 73 13.86 24.59 -14.48
C VAL A 73 14.97 25.62 -14.30
N SER A 74 14.60 26.91 -14.36
CA SER A 74 15.51 27.99 -14.01
C SER A 74 15.49 28.22 -12.50
N ARG A 75 16.57 28.81 -11.96
CA ARG A 75 16.64 29.13 -10.53
C ARG A 75 15.43 29.96 -10.09
N ALA A 76 14.76 29.53 -9.03
CA ALA A 76 13.58 30.17 -8.48
C ALA A 76 13.56 30.02 -6.95
N VAL A 77 13.07 31.06 -6.27
CA VAL A 77 12.83 31.01 -4.82
C VAL A 77 11.50 30.29 -4.59
N LEU A 78 11.51 29.23 -3.77
CA LEU A 78 10.31 28.46 -3.42
C LEU A 78 9.70 28.92 -2.11
N HIS A 79 10.55 29.26 -1.15
CA HIS A 79 10.14 29.79 0.14
C HIS A 79 11.23 30.71 0.66
N ASP A 80 10.85 31.81 1.28
CA ASP A 80 11.80 32.74 1.88
C ASP A 80 11.13 33.50 3.03
N ASP A 81 11.45 33.11 4.27
CA ASP A 81 11.06 33.84 5.46
C ASP A 81 12.27 34.10 6.40
N ASP A 82 11.99 34.60 7.60
CA ASP A 82 13.01 34.91 8.60
C ASP A 82 13.72 33.66 9.16
N ARG A 83 13.16 32.47 8.97
CA ARG A 83 13.65 31.19 9.52
C ARG A 83 14.41 30.37 8.50
N ILE A 84 13.91 30.30 7.26
CA ILE A 84 14.50 29.48 6.21
C ILE A 84 14.23 30.06 4.83
N SER A 85 15.23 29.95 3.94
CA SER A 85 15.03 30.14 2.50
C SER A 85 15.25 28.83 1.77
N ILE A 86 14.44 28.55 0.76
CA ILE A 86 14.55 27.36 -0.10
C ILE A 86 14.45 27.84 -1.55
N SER A 87 15.40 27.44 -2.39
CA SER A 87 15.43 27.78 -3.81
C SER A 87 15.63 26.54 -4.66
N ALA A 88 14.86 26.41 -5.74
CA ALA A 88 15.15 25.48 -6.82
C ALA A 88 16.31 26.03 -7.66
N ASN A 89 17.25 25.17 -8.05
CA ASN A 89 18.42 25.54 -8.83
C ASN A 89 18.35 25.03 -10.26
N GLU A 90 18.12 23.72 -10.43
CA GLU A 90 18.07 23.07 -11.72
C GLU A 90 17.25 21.77 -11.65
N LEU A 91 16.72 21.36 -12.80
CA LEU A 91 16.12 20.04 -13.00
C LEU A 91 17.07 19.23 -13.89
N VAL A 92 17.49 18.06 -13.40
CA VAL A 92 18.35 17.12 -14.13
C VAL A 92 17.72 15.74 -14.16
N TYR A 93 18.24 14.84 -15.00
CA TYR A 93 17.76 13.47 -15.11
C TYR A 93 18.90 12.51 -14.81
N ILE A 94 18.71 11.66 -13.79
CA ILE A 94 19.69 10.69 -13.32
C ILE A 94 19.01 9.34 -13.25
N ASP A 95 19.52 8.36 -13.99
CA ASP A 95 18.97 7.01 -14.05
C ASP A 95 17.45 7.02 -14.29
N ASP A 96 16.68 6.53 -13.32
CA ASP A 96 15.22 6.41 -13.37
C ASP A 96 14.48 7.59 -12.69
N PHE A 97 15.18 8.70 -12.44
CA PHE A 97 14.65 9.86 -11.72
C PHE A 97 14.76 11.16 -12.51
N ALA A 98 13.74 12.01 -12.36
CA ALA A 98 13.87 13.44 -12.55
C ALA A 98 14.24 14.06 -11.20
N VAL A 99 15.38 14.76 -11.14
CA VAL A 99 15.97 15.25 -9.91
C VAL A 99 15.94 16.76 -9.89
N LEU A 100 15.14 17.33 -9.00
CA LEU A 100 15.15 18.76 -8.75
C LEU A 100 16.22 19.05 -7.70
N LYS A 101 17.24 19.83 -8.07
CA LYS A 101 18.28 20.27 -7.14
C LYS A 101 17.87 21.57 -6.48
N LEU A 102 18.05 21.65 -5.17
CA LEU A 102 17.66 22.78 -4.35
C LEU A 102 18.81 23.20 -3.42
N THR A 103 18.70 24.41 -2.90
CA THR A 103 19.49 24.90 -1.77
C THR A 103 18.51 25.37 -0.70
N ALA A 104 18.76 25.00 0.55
CA ALA A 104 18.10 25.58 1.71
C ALA A 104 19.12 26.28 2.61
N GLU A 105 18.76 27.44 3.14
CA GLU A 105 19.50 28.13 4.19
C GLU A 105 18.62 28.26 5.43
N ASN A 106 18.95 27.51 6.48
CA ASN A 106 18.35 27.70 7.79
C ASN A 106 18.94 28.96 8.43
N LYS A 107 18.15 30.02 8.48
CA LYS A 107 18.51 31.33 9.05
C LYS A 107 18.21 31.42 10.55
N SER A 108 17.54 30.42 11.09
CA SER A 108 17.16 30.37 12.50
C SER A 108 18.32 29.92 13.39
N ALA A 109 18.12 30.04 14.71
CA ALA A 109 19.08 29.60 15.72
C ALA A 109 18.90 28.12 16.10
N ASP A 110 17.84 27.47 15.63
CA ASP A 110 17.51 26.08 15.92
C ASP A 110 17.66 25.22 14.66
N ASP A 111 17.89 23.92 14.84
CA ASP A 111 17.83 22.98 13.72
C ASP A 111 16.38 22.83 13.23
N LEU A 112 16.20 22.74 11.92
CA LEU A 112 14.89 22.63 11.28
C LEU A 112 14.77 21.31 10.53
N LEU A 113 13.75 20.53 10.86
CA LEU A 113 13.38 19.34 10.11
C LEU A 113 12.46 19.75 8.95
N VAL A 114 12.86 19.42 7.73
CA VAL A 114 11.98 19.48 6.55
C VAL A 114 11.55 18.06 6.20
N SER A 115 10.24 17.84 6.12
CA SER A 115 9.62 16.54 5.82
C SER A 115 8.32 16.72 5.02
N ASP A 116 7.64 15.62 4.72
CA ASP A 116 6.28 15.58 4.13
C ASP A 116 6.13 16.54 2.92
N VAL A 117 7.11 16.48 2.01
CA VAL A 117 7.15 17.39 0.85
C VAL A 117 6.09 16.96 -0.15
N SER A 118 5.13 17.85 -0.42
CA SER A 118 4.12 17.62 -1.46
C SER A 118 4.66 18.13 -2.79
N VAL A 119 4.93 17.23 -3.73
CA VAL A 119 5.41 17.55 -5.08
C VAL A 119 4.34 17.18 -6.09
N TYR A 120 3.83 18.17 -6.83
CA TYR A 120 2.88 17.94 -7.91
C TYR A 120 3.55 18.16 -9.25
N VAL A 121 3.61 17.13 -10.08
CA VAL A 121 4.08 17.25 -11.47
C VAL A 121 2.86 17.25 -12.38
N ASN A 122 2.71 18.33 -13.15
CA ASN A 122 1.55 18.52 -14.03
C ASN A 122 0.21 18.29 -13.32
N ASP A 123 0.07 18.88 -12.12
CA ASP A 123 -1.10 18.83 -11.25
C ASP A 123 -1.37 17.49 -10.54
N CYS A 124 -0.56 16.45 -10.78
CA CYS A 124 -0.69 15.17 -10.09
C CYS A 124 0.41 15.02 -9.03
N LEU A 125 0.01 14.62 -7.81
CA LEU A 125 0.94 14.30 -6.72
C LEU A 125 1.90 13.21 -7.17
N VAL A 126 3.19 13.43 -6.93
CA VAL A 126 4.28 12.47 -7.11
C VAL A 126 4.90 12.24 -5.75
N GLU A 127 4.92 10.98 -5.33
CA GLU A 127 5.51 10.60 -4.05
C GLU A 127 7.04 10.80 -4.11
N VAL A 128 7.54 11.57 -3.14
CA VAL A 128 8.96 11.84 -2.97
C VAL A 128 9.31 11.57 -1.51
N ASP A 129 10.14 10.56 -1.27
CA ASP A 129 10.68 10.30 0.05
C ASP A 129 11.77 11.34 0.36
N PHE A 130 11.44 12.30 1.23
CA PHE A 130 12.38 13.30 1.69
C PHE A 130 12.16 13.65 3.16
N ARG A 131 13.23 13.51 3.93
CA ARG A 131 13.32 13.96 5.31
C ARG A 131 14.74 14.37 5.63
N HIS A 132 14.94 15.63 6.01
CA HIS A 132 16.29 16.14 6.32
C HIS A 132 16.26 17.19 7.42
N GLU A 133 17.24 17.12 8.31
CA GLU A 133 17.45 18.11 9.37
C GLU A 133 18.52 19.11 8.92
N PHE A 134 18.14 20.36 8.75
CA PHE A 134 19.02 21.45 8.37
C PHE A 134 19.56 22.14 9.62
N ALA A 135 20.88 22.10 9.80
CA ALA A 135 21.54 22.69 10.94
C ALA A 135 21.35 24.23 11.02
N ALA A 136 21.22 24.76 12.23
CA ALA A 136 21.07 26.19 12.49
C ALA A 136 22.17 27.04 11.80
N GLY A 137 21.75 28.12 11.13
CA GLY A 137 22.65 29.07 10.46
C GLY A 137 23.45 28.49 9.29
N LYS A 138 23.01 27.37 8.69
CA LYS A 138 23.70 26.71 7.57
C LYS A 138 22.89 26.73 6.29
N ALA A 139 23.62 26.91 5.19
CA ALA A 139 23.14 26.63 3.85
C ALA A 139 23.64 25.26 3.40
N GLU A 140 22.75 24.50 2.78
CA GLU A 140 23.03 23.15 2.27
C GLU A 140 22.27 22.91 0.96
N ASP A 141 22.93 22.18 0.05
CA ASP A 141 22.31 21.71 -1.19
C ASP A 141 21.68 20.34 -0.96
N PHE A 142 20.49 20.14 -1.50
CA PHE A 142 19.77 18.87 -1.43
C PHE A 142 19.01 18.59 -2.73
N SER A 143 18.38 17.42 -2.84
CA SER A 143 17.70 17.00 -4.06
C SER A 143 16.40 16.26 -3.76
N LEU A 144 15.39 16.53 -4.57
CA LEU A 144 14.12 15.78 -4.58
C LEU A 144 14.14 14.85 -5.80
N TYR A 145 13.94 13.56 -5.55
CA TYR A 145 13.99 12.50 -6.55
C TYR A 145 12.57 12.10 -6.94
N MET A 146 12.13 12.47 -8.14
CA MET A 146 10.82 12.11 -8.68
C MET A 146 10.95 10.87 -9.57
N PRO A 147 10.37 9.71 -9.19
CA PRO A 147 10.49 8.48 -9.96
C PRO A 147 9.80 8.60 -11.33
N ILE A 148 10.55 8.35 -12.41
CA ILE A 148 10.02 8.47 -13.78
C ILE A 148 8.96 7.40 -14.04
N LEU A 149 9.14 6.18 -13.53
CA LEU A 149 8.18 5.08 -13.74
C LEU A 149 6.83 5.37 -13.09
N ASP A 150 6.81 5.98 -11.91
CA ASP A 150 5.57 6.35 -11.20
C ASP A 150 4.87 7.50 -11.91
N MET A 151 5.62 8.54 -12.30
CA MET A 151 5.08 9.60 -13.16
C MET A 151 4.46 9.03 -14.44
N MET A 152 5.14 8.09 -15.10
CA MET A 152 4.59 7.42 -16.28
C MET A 152 3.34 6.59 -15.96
N LEU A 153 3.30 5.89 -14.82
CA LEU A 153 2.10 5.18 -14.36
C LEU A 153 0.93 6.14 -14.16
N TYR A 154 1.19 7.39 -13.75
CA TYR A 154 0.17 8.42 -13.56
C TYR A 154 -0.19 9.17 -14.86
N GLY A 155 0.29 8.68 -16.01
CA GLY A 155 0.04 9.29 -17.32
C GLY A 155 0.94 10.48 -17.67
N ILE A 156 1.89 10.83 -16.81
CA ILE A 156 2.84 11.94 -17.03
C ILE A 156 3.96 11.45 -17.95
N ARG A 157 4.14 12.11 -19.10
CA ARG A 157 5.17 11.75 -20.11
C ARG A 157 6.22 12.82 -20.31
N GLU A 158 5.99 14.00 -19.80
CA GLU A 158 6.91 15.13 -19.80
C GLU A 158 6.59 16.02 -18.62
N ILE A 159 7.57 16.77 -18.13
CA ILE A 159 7.39 17.72 -17.04
C ILE A 159 7.08 19.08 -17.66
N SER A 160 5.89 19.60 -17.38
CA SER A 160 5.43 20.92 -17.80
C SER A 160 5.48 21.92 -16.65
N SER A 161 5.11 21.47 -15.46
CA SER A 161 5.18 22.25 -14.22
C SER A 161 5.47 21.35 -13.03
N ILE A 162 6.00 21.97 -11.98
CA ILE A 162 6.20 21.36 -10.68
C ILE A 162 5.66 22.34 -9.64
N ASP A 163 4.69 21.93 -8.82
CA ASP A 163 4.25 22.69 -7.65
C ASP A 163 4.75 22.01 -6.39
N ILE A 164 5.27 22.79 -5.43
CA ILE A 164 5.95 22.23 -4.24
C ILE A 164 5.50 22.95 -2.97
N GLU A 165 5.19 22.16 -1.95
CA GLU A 165 4.95 22.60 -0.57
C GLU A 165 5.85 21.78 0.38
N PHE A 166 6.47 22.44 1.37
CA PHE A 166 7.30 21.80 2.38
C PHE A 166 6.61 21.85 3.74
N ARG A 167 6.72 20.78 4.52
CA ARG A 167 6.44 20.83 5.96
C ARG A 167 7.74 21.09 6.71
N ILE A 168 7.73 22.10 7.58
CA ILE A 168 8.89 22.53 8.34
C ILE A 168 8.55 22.42 9.83
N ALA A 169 9.39 21.71 10.58
CA ALA A 169 9.25 21.53 12.02
C ALA A 169 10.52 21.94 12.75
N ALA A 170 10.39 22.80 13.75
CA ALA A 170 11.47 23.19 14.64
C ALA A 170 11.55 22.26 15.86
N ALA A 171 12.75 22.11 16.44
CA ALA A 171 12.94 21.35 17.68
C ALA A 171 12.10 21.87 18.86
N SER A 172 11.66 23.14 18.81
CA SER A 172 10.74 23.76 19.78
C SER A 172 9.32 23.16 19.76
N GLY A 173 8.99 22.34 18.74
CA GLY A 173 7.68 21.75 18.54
C GLY A 173 6.76 22.55 17.61
N GLU A 174 7.20 23.73 17.15
CA GLU A 174 6.50 24.47 16.10
C GLU A 174 6.58 23.71 14.77
N ASN A 175 5.46 23.61 14.06
CA ASN A 175 5.40 23.07 12.71
C ASN A 175 4.49 23.93 11.83
N TYR A 176 4.78 23.99 10.54
CA TYR A 176 3.97 24.70 9.55
C TYR A 176 4.25 24.17 8.15
N PHE A 177 3.33 24.43 7.23
CA PHE A 177 3.52 24.23 5.80
C PHE A 177 3.90 25.55 5.13
N THR A 178 4.77 25.51 4.13
CA THR A 178 5.01 26.65 3.23
C THR A 178 3.79 26.89 2.35
N GLU A 179 3.77 28.01 1.61
CA GLU A 179 2.80 28.13 0.51
C GLU A 179 3.17 27.18 -0.62
N LEU A 180 2.16 26.66 -1.33
CA LEU A 180 2.35 25.87 -2.55
C LEU A 180 2.90 26.78 -3.66
N THR A 181 4.13 26.52 -4.11
CA THR A 181 4.81 27.37 -5.09
C THR A 181 4.92 26.70 -6.45
N HIS A 182 4.57 27.44 -7.51
CA HIS A 182 4.58 26.98 -8.90
C HIS A 182 5.92 27.20 -9.60
N LEU A 183 6.43 26.16 -10.25
CA LEU A 183 7.60 26.20 -11.14
C LEU A 183 7.23 25.76 -12.54
N SER A 184 7.38 26.65 -13.52
CA SER A 184 7.19 26.30 -14.94
C SER A 184 8.46 25.69 -15.54
N ALA A 185 8.29 24.71 -16.44
CA ALA A 185 9.41 24.10 -17.17
C ALA A 185 9.54 24.63 -18.60
N ALA A 186 10.77 24.92 -19.04
CA ALA A 186 11.02 25.68 -20.26
C ALA A 186 10.86 24.91 -21.59
N SER A 187 10.86 23.57 -21.58
CA SER A 187 10.73 22.76 -22.81
C SER A 187 9.30 22.26 -23.06
N ALA A 188 8.35 22.65 -22.22
CA ALA A 188 6.99 22.13 -22.28
C ALA A 188 6.19 22.84 -23.37
N GLN A 189 5.39 22.08 -24.12
CA GLN A 189 4.26 22.69 -24.80
C GLN A 189 3.27 23.17 -23.73
N PRO A 190 2.60 24.32 -23.91
CA PRO A 190 1.54 24.73 -22.99
C PRO A 190 0.53 23.58 -22.83
N ARG A 191 0.29 23.17 -21.59
CA ARG A 191 -0.69 22.12 -21.30
C ARG A 191 -2.09 22.71 -21.48
N GLU A 192 -2.91 22.04 -22.28
CA GLU A 192 -4.33 22.39 -22.37
C GLU A 192 -4.99 22.18 -21.00
N PRO A 193 -5.80 23.13 -20.49
CA PRO A 193 -6.58 22.92 -19.28
C PRO A 193 -7.42 21.64 -19.37
N GLY A 194 -7.36 20.77 -18.36
CA GLY A 194 -8.07 19.49 -18.36
C GLY A 194 -7.41 18.39 -19.23
N ALA A 195 -6.15 18.54 -19.62
CA ALA A 195 -5.41 17.49 -20.34
C ALA A 195 -5.06 16.25 -19.49
N TYR A 196 -5.32 16.28 -18.18
CA TYR A 196 -5.16 15.11 -17.32
C TYR A 196 -6.29 14.11 -17.59
N ASP A 197 -5.93 12.90 -18.01
CA ASP A 197 -6.88 11.84 -18.33
C ASP A 197 -6.26 10.51 -17.86
N TYR A 198 -6.05 10.40 -16.55
CA TYR A 198 -5.47 9.20 -15.96
C TYR A 198 -6.38 8.00 -16.17
N SER A 199 -7.69 8.15 -15.93
CA SER A 199 -8.70 7.11 -16.14
C SER A 199 -8.63 6.51 -17.56
N GLY A 200 -8.63 7.35 -18.60
CA GLY A 200 -8.49 6.87 -19.98
C GLY A 200 -7.10 6.27 -20.27
N TYR A 201 -6.06 6.76 -19.60
CA TYR A 201 -4.70 6.25 -19.75
C TYR A 201 -4.54 4.85 -19.13
N ILE A 202 -4.88 4.68 -17.85
CA ILE A 202 -4.63 3.45 -17.09
C ILE A 202 -5.42 2.27 -17.63
N ALA A 203 -6.62 2.52 -18.16
CA ALA A 203 -7.47 1.51 -18.80
C ALA A 203 -7.02 1.14 -20.23
N GLY A 204 -6.08 1.89 -20.81
CA GLY A 204 -5.64 1.72 -22.19
C GLY A 204 -4.45 0.75 -22.38
N ASP A 205 -4.33 0.20 -23.60
CA ASP A 205 -3.29 -0.78 -23.98
C ASP A 205 -1.86 -0.34 -23.68
N ILE A 206 -1.59 0.97 -23.72
CA ILE A 206 -0.24 1.51 -23.51
C ILE A 206 0.15 1.47 -22.04
N ALA A 207 -0.79 1.71 -21.13
CA ALA A 207 -0.50 1.56 -19.70
C ALA A 207 -0.20 0.09 -19.39
N GLN A 208 -1.00 -0.83 -19.93
CA GLN A 208 -0.74 -2.26 -19.78
C GLN A 208 0.62 -2.67 -20.34
N ALA A 209 0.94 -2.28 -21.57
CA ALA A 209 2.20 -2.67 -22.21
C ALA A 209 3.46 -2.20 -21.47
N ILE A 210 3.37 -1.18 -20.61
CA ILE A 210 4.51 -0.56 -19.93
C ILE A 210 4.55 -0.88 -18.44
N HIS A 211 3.41 -0.91 -17.74
CA HIS A 211 3.39 -0.80 -16.28
C HIS A 211 2.91 -2.05 -15.55
N TYR A 212 2.12 -2.92 -16.20
CA TYR A 212 1.49 -4.02 -15.50
C TYR A 212 1.22 -5.22 -16.41
N ASP A 213 1.28 -6.41 -15.82
CA ASP A 213 1.02 -7.66 -16.55
C ASP A 213 -0.46 -7.76 -16.93
N LYS A 214 -1.34 -7.28 -16.03
CA LYS A 214 -2.79 -7.41 -16.18
C LYS A 214 -3.57 -6.31 -15.45
N LEU A 215 -4.58 -5.76 -16.12
CA LEU A 215 -5.67 -5.02 -15.50
C LEU A 215 -6.77 -6.01 -15.08
N ASN A 216 -6.97 -6.20 -13.78
CA ASN A 216 -7.96 -7.14 -13.25
C ASN A 216 -9.34 -6.52 -13.11
N ALA A 217 -9.39 -5.24 -12.74
CA ALA A 217 -10.61 -4.46 -12.61
C ALA A 217 -10.30 -2.97 -12.79
N PHE A 218 -11.28 -2.23 -13.29
CA PHE A 218 -11.25 -0.78 -13.42
C PHE A 218 -12.65 -0.24 -13.15
N ASN A 219 -12.71 0.89 -12.46
CA ASN A 219 -13.94 1.60 -12.14
C ASN A 219 -13.68 3.11 -12.22
N ASP A 220 -14.35 3.78 -13.14
CA ASP A 220 -14.28 5.23 -13.42
C ASP A 220 -15.28 6.05 -12.58
N SER A 221 -16.02 5.41 -11.67
CA SER A 221 -16.87 6.08 -10.69
C SER A 221 -17.06 5.22 -9.43
N PRO A 222 -16.04 5.09 -8.58
CA PRO A 222 -16.06 4.22 -7.39
C PRO A 222 -16.94 4.73 -6.23
N GLY A 223 -17.54 5.92 -6.37
CA GLY A 223 -18.67 6.35 -5.54
C GLY A 223 -18.32 7.06 -4.23
N PHE A 224 -17.08 7.51 -4.04
CA PHE A 224 -16.70 8.35 -2.90
C PHE A 224 -16.60 9.83 -3.32
N GLU A 225 -17.38 10.69 -2.66
CA GLU A 225 -17.33 12.13 -2.81
C GLU A 225 -17.66 12.79 -1.46
N SER A 226 -16.81 13.72 -1.00
CA SER A 226 -17.00 14.46 0.24
C SER A 226 -16.25 15.78 0.20
N ASP A 227 -16.93 16.87 0.57
CA ASP A 227 -16.34 18.21 0.72
C ASP A 227 -15.53 18.70 -0.50
N GLY A 228 -15.91 18.29 -1.71
CA GLY A 228 -15.22 18.64 -2.96
C GLY A 228 -14.04 17.72 -3.31
N LEU A 229 -13.73 16.74 -2.48
CA LEU A 229 -12.83 15.64 -2.82
C LEU A 229 -13.63 14.45 -3.37
N SER A 230 -13.18 13.87 -4.47
CA SER A 230 -13.74 12.65 -5.03
C SER A 230 -12.68 11.58 -5.25
N LEU A 231 -13.06 10.31 -5.11
CA LEU A 231 -12.33 9.21 -5.70
C LEU A 231 -12.82 9.09 -7.14
N ALA A 232 -12.06 9.67 -8.07
CA ALA A 232 -12.42 9.78 -9.47
C ALA A 232 -12.37 8.42 -10.18
N SER A 233 -11.34 7.61 -9.90
CA SER A 233 -11.25 6.26 -10.45
C SER A 233 -10.48 5.30 -9.55
N SER A 234 -10.60 4.02 -9.84
CA SER A 234 -9.85 2.96 -9.17
C SER A 234 -9.53 1.80 -10.10
N ALA A 235 -8.37 1.18 -9.91
CA ALA A 235 -7.94 0.02 -10.68
C ALA A 235 -7.32 -1.04 -9.78
N LEU A 236 -7.51 -2.31 -10.14
CA LEU A 236 -6.77 -3.43 -9.57
C LEU A 236 -5.87 -4.00 -10.66
N ILE A 237 -4.57 -3.88 -10.49
CA ILE A 237 -3.57 -4.37 -11.45
C ILE A 237 -2.72 -5.48 -10.84
N THR A 238 -2.06 -6.25 -11.70
CA THR A 238 -1.01 -7.20 -11.31
C THR A 238 0.30 -6.78 -11.96
N VAL A 239 1.36 -6.70 -11.16
CA VAL A 239 2.73 -6.41 -11.61
C VAL A 239 3.68 -7.41 -10.95
N ASN A 240 4.40 -8.19 -11.74
CA ASN A 240 5.33 -9.22 -11.26
C ASN A 240 4.66 -10.12 -10.22
N GLU A 241 3.48 -10.65 -10.56
CA GLU A 241 2.64 -11.51 -9.69
C GLU A 241 2.08 -10.86 -8.41
N LYS A 242 2.40 -9.59 -8.15
CA LYS A 242 1.89 -8.81 -7.02
C LYS A 242 0.66 -8.00 -7.42
N TYR A 243 -0.41 -8.09 -6.64
CA TYR A 243 -1.59 -7.25 -6.83
C TYR A 243 -1.34 -5.85 -6.26
N ARG A 244 -1.88 -4.83 -6.93
CA ARG A 244 -1.86 -3.43 -6.47
C ARG A 244 -3.20 -2.77 -6.77
N VAL A 245 -3.67 -1.96 -5.84
CA VAL A 245 -4.81 -1.07 -6.06
C VAL A 245 -4.27 0.31 -6.39
N LEU A 246 -4.78 0.91 -7.46
CA LEU A 246 -4.52 2.30 -7.82
C LEU A 246 -5.79 3.10 -7.55
N LEU A 247 -5.65 4.24 -6.87
CA LEU A 247 -6.76 5.11 -6.47
C LEU A 247 -6.47 6.54 -6.95
N GLU A 248 -7.31 7.06 -7.84
CA GLU A 248 -7.22 8.42 -8.34
C GLU A 248 -8.17 9.32 -7.54
N PHE A 249 -7.61 10.32 -6.86
CA PHE A 249 -8.36 11.36 -6.16
C PHE A 249 -8.26 12.68 -6.91
N GLU A 250 -9.34 13.46 -6.87
CA GLU A 250 -9.39 14.84 -7.35
C GLU A 250 -9.90 15.74 -6.23
N ASN A 251 -9.25 16.88 -6.03
CA ASN A 251 -9.69 17.89 -5.08
C ASN A 251 -10.23 19.15 -5.80
N ALA A 252 -11.55 19.24 -5.92
CA ALA A 252 -12.25 20.43 -6.41
C ALA A 252 -12.58 21.45 -5.30
N ALA A 253 -12.21 21.17 -4.04
CA ALA A 253 -12.44 22.07 -2.92
C ALA A 253 -11.52 23.30 -2.97
N ALA A 254 -11.89 24.34 -2.21
CA ALA A 254 -11.09 25.56 -2.11
C ALA A 254 -9.88 25.44 -1.16
N LYS A 255 -9.76 24.33 -0.44
CA LYS A 255 -8.71 24.10 0.56
C LYS A 255 -8.05 22.74 0.33
N PRO A 256 -6.80 22.57 0.77
CA PRO A 256 -6.17 21.26 0.81
C PRO A 256 -6.91 20.30 1.75
N ALA A 257 -6.86 19.01 1.44
CA ALA A 257 -7.39 17.95 2.28
C ALA A 257 -6.29 16.93 2.60
N GLU A 258 -6.30 16.40 3.82
CA GLU A 258 -5.52 15.22 4.19
C GLU A 258 -6.39 13.99 4.01
N VAL A 259 -5.92 13.02 3.23
CA VAL A 259 -6.64 11.80 2.91
C VAL A 259 -5.89 10.62 3.52
N ASN A 260 -6.59 9.83 4.31
CA ASN A 260 -6.09 8.59 4.86
C ASN A 260 -6.87 7.40 4.31
N ILE A 261 -6.17 6.37 3.88
CA ILE A 261 -6.73 5.13 3.37
C ILE A 261 -6.30 4.02 4.30
N GLY A 262 -7.25 3.25 4.80
CA GLY A 262 -6.98 2.19 5.75
C GLY A 262 -8.07 1.13 5.76
N TYR A 263 -7.98 0.23 6.73
CA TYR A 263 -8.95 -0.84 6.95
C TYR A 263 -9.29 -1.63 5.67
N ILE A 264 -8.24 -2.12 5.01
CA ILE A 264 -8.32 -2.76 3.70
C ILE A 264 -8.75 -4.22 3.85
N LYS A 265 -9.77 -4.60 3.08
CA LYS A 265 -10.31 -5.95 3.01
C LYS A 265 -10.12 -6.55 1.63
N ILE A 266 -9.83 -7.85 1.58
CA ILE A 266 -9.88 -8.66 0.37
C ILE A 266 -10.96 -9.71 0.58
N ASN A 267 -12.00 -9.76 -0.26
CA ASN A 267 -13.13 -10.68 -0.12
C ASN A 267 -13.76 -10.66 1.29
N ASN A 268 -14.00 -9.47 1.86
CA ASN A 268 -14.45 -9.24 3.24
C ASN A 268 -13.50 -9.74 4.36
N LEU A 269 -12.28 -10.18 4.04
CA LEU A 269 -11.24 -10.47 5.03
C LEU A 269 -10.37 -9.22 5.21
N VAL A 270 -10.34 -8.65 6.41
CA VAL A 270 -9.43 -7.57 6.77
C VAL A 270 -8.00 -8.09 6.72
N VAL A 271 -7.18 -7.45 5.88
CA VAL A 271 -5.79 -7.84 5.61
C VAL A 271 -4.81 -6.73 6.00
N PHE A 272 -5.24 -5.47 5.92
CA PHE A 272 -4.52 -4.33 6.51
C PHE A 272 -5.48 -3.58 7.43
N ASN A 273 -5.18 -3.55 8.72
CA ASN A 273 -6.07 -2.98 9.73
C ASN A 273 -5.64 -1.58 10.18
N GLU A 274 -4.53 -1.07 9.63
CA GLU A 274 -4.01 0.26 9.96
C GLU A 274 -5.04 1.30 9.52
N PHE A 275 -5.28 2.27 10.39
CA PHE A 275 -6.23 3.35 10.08
C PHE A 275 -5.74 4.21 8.91
N ASP A 276 -4.42 4.35 8.77
CA ASP A 276 -3.78 5.23 7.80
C ASP A 276 -2.65 4.47 7.06
N HIS A 277 -3.01 3.42 6.32
CA HIS A 277 -2.03 2.64 5.53
C HIS A 277 -1.39 3.49 4.42
N ALA A 278 -2.14 4.42 3.85
CA ALA A 278 -1.63 5.49 3.02
C ALA A 278 -2.21 6.82 3.47
N ALA A 279 -1.36 7.84 3.62
CA ALA A 279 -1.73 9.18 4.05
C ALA A 279 -1.10 10.21 3.12
N PHE A 280 -1.88 11.15 2.60
CA PHE A 280 -1.39 12.16 1.69
C PHE A 280 -2.24 13.43 1.71
N ARG A 281 -1.58 14.55 1.43
CA ARG A 281 -2.21 15.85 1.26
C ARG A 281 -2.50 16.10 -0.21
N ILE A 282 -3.71 16.55 -0.54
CA ILE A 282 -4.10 16.94 -1.90
C ILE A 282 -4.59 18.39 -1.93
N HIS A 283 -3.92 19.22 -2.72
CA HIS A 283 -4.24 20.65 -2.87
C HIS A 283 -5.41 20.91 -3.84
N PRO A 284 -6.06 22.09 -3.75
CA PRO A 284 -7.09 22.50 -4.69
C PRO A 284 -6.66 22.36 -6.16
N GLN A 285 -7.56 21.85 -7.00
CA GLN A 285 -7.35 21.62 -8.43
C GLN A 285 -6.20 20.65 -8.75
N LYS A 286 -5.79 19.84 -7.77
CA LYS A 286 -4.79 18.79 -7.95
C LYS A 286 -5.42 17.42 -7.96
N HIS A 287 -4.66 16.48 -8.49
CA HIS A 287 -4.95 15.06 -8.52
C HIS A 287 -3.91 14.29 -7.68
N ALA A 288 -4.28 13.12 -7.19
CA ALA A 288 -3.34 12.18 -6.60
C ALA A 288 -3.67 10.76 -7.07
N VAL A 289 -2.66 10.02 -7.50
CA VAL A 289 -2.81 8.59 -7.80
C VAL A 289 -1.98 7.82 -6.78
N ILE A 290 -2.66 7.07 -5.91
CA ILE A 290 -2.01 6.29 -4.85
C ILE A 290 -1.97 4.82 -5.24
N SER A 291 -0.78 4.23 -5.14
CA SER A 291 -0.57 2.80 -5.41
C SER A 291 -0.42 2.03 -4.10
N ILE A 292 -1.43 1.25 -3.74
CA ILE A 292 -1.42 0.41 -2.54
C ILE A 292 -1.02 -1.02 -2.93
N PRO A 293 0.16 -1.51 -2.51
CA PRO A 293 0.54 -2.90 -2.72
C PRO A 293 -0.32 -3.84 -1.88
N LEU A 294 -0.86 -4.87 -2.51
CA LEU A 294 -1.50 -5.99 -1.84
C LEU A 294 -0.55 -7.19 -1.82
N PHE A 295 -1.11 -8.40 -1.83
CA PHE A 295 -0.39 -9.66 -1.79
C PHE A 295 0.08 -10.13 -3.17
N THR A 296 1.10 -10.99 -3.18
CA THR A 296 1.47 -11.83 -4.33
C THR A 296 0.46 -12.98 -4.49
N LYS A 297 0.47 -13.63 -5.66
CA LYS A 297 -0.30 -14.88 -5.85
C LYS A 297 0.09 -15.97 -4.84
N ALA A 298 1.38 -16.08 -4.49
CA ALA A 298 1.86 -17.07 -3.53
C ALA A 298 1.37 -16.75 -2.10
N GLN A 299 1.40 -15.49 -1.69
CA GLN A 299 0.83 -15.04 -0.41
C GLN A 299 -0.68 -15.27 -0.33
N LEU A 300 -1.43 -15.00 -1.40
CA LEU A 300 -2.87 -15.31 -1.45
C LEU A 300 -3.12 -16.81 -1.21
N LEU A 301 -2.35 -17.69 -1.84
CA LEU A 301 -2.44 -19.14 -1.64
C LEU A 301 -2.09 -19.53 -0.20
N LEU A 302 -1.01 -18.98 0.35
CA LEU A 302 -0.57 -19.19 1.73
C LEU A 302 -1.68 -18.82 2.73
N TYR A 303 -2.40 -17.73 2.46
CA TYR A 303 -3.48 -17.21 3.30
C TYR A 303 -4.84 -17.82 2.97
N SER A 304 -4.86 -18.88 2.14
CA SER A 304 -6.09 -19.55 1.71
C SER A 304 -7.12 -18.61 1.05
N ILE A 305 -6.64 -17.51 0.45
CA ILE A 305 -7.42 -16.58 -0.37
C ILE A 305 -7.31 -17.05 -1.81
N GLY A 306 -8.28 -17.84 -2.28
CA GLY A 306 -8.14 -18.50 -3.59
C GLY A 306 -8.05 -17.54 -4.78
N ARG A 307 -8.92 -16.53 -4.82
CA ARG A 307 -8.94 -15.47 -5.84
C ARG A 307 -9.49 -14.20 -5.22
N ILE A 308 -8.95 -13.05 -5.62
CA ILE A 308 -9.55 -11.75 -5.31
C ILE A 308 -10.82 -11.61 -6.15
N ALA A 309 -11.91 -11.19 -5.53
CA ALA A 309 -13.14 -10.76 -6.19
C ALA A 309 -13.45 -9.30 -5.89
N ASP A 310 -13.15 -8.85 -4.67
CA ASP A 310 -13.26 -7.46 -4.28
C ASP A 310 -12.13 -7.06 -3.34
N VAL A 311 -11.75 -5.78 -3.44
CA VAL A 311 -10.92 -5.10 -2.46
C VAL A 311 -11.71 -3.90 -1.94
N GLN A 312 -11.89 -3.81 -0.63
CA GLN A 312 -12.61 -2.71 0.02
C GLN A 312 -11.64 -1.95 0.91
N PHE A 313 -11.87 -0.67 1.11
CA PHE A 313 -11.05 0.17 1.97
C PHE A 313 -11.86 1.35 2.48
N ASP A 314 -11.45 1.85 3.64
CA ASP A 314 -11.99 3.07 4.22
C ASP A 314 -11.17 4.27 3.77
N ILE A 315 -11.87 5.40 3.63
CA ILE A 315 -11.30 6.70 3.32
C ILE A 315 -11.70 7.64 4.45
N THR A 316 -10.71 8.25 5.10
CA THR A 316 -10.92 9.26 6.15
C THR A 316 -10.33 10.57 5.69
N LEU A 317 -11.13 11.63 5.72
CA LEU A 317 -10.67 12.99 5.43
C LEU A 317 -10.44 13.73 6.72
N THR A 318 -9.28 14.36 6.83
CA THR A 318 -8.93 15.21 7.97
C THR A 318 -8.52 16.61 7.52
N ASN A 319 -8.65 17.58 8.42
CA ASN A 319 -8.03 18.88 8.24
C ASN A 319 -6.57 18.89 8.75
N GLU A 320 -5.91 20.03 8.62
CA GLU A 320 -4.53 20.26 9.10
C GLU A 320 -4.33 20.05 10.62
N ASN A 321 -5.41 20.07 11.41
CA ASN A 321 -5.38 19.79 12.85
C ASN A 321 -5.68 18.31 13.18
N ALA A 322 -5.68 17.44 12.17
CA ALA A 322 -6.07 16.03 12.26
C ALA A 322 -7.52 15.81 12.73
N GLU A 323 -8.38 16.82 12.64
CA GLU A 323 -9.80 16.65 12.91
C GLU A 323 -10.48 15.99 11.72
N ILE A 324 -11.32 14.99 12.01
CA ILE A 324 -12.01 14.21 10.99
C ILE A 324 -13.14 15.05 10.41
N LEU A 325 -13.03 15.33 9.12
CA LEU A 325 -14.03 16.04 8.31
C LEU A 325 -15.10 15.06 7.85
N SER A 326 -14.68 13.90 7.32
CA SER A 326 -15.59 12.87 6.85
C SER A 326 -14.97 11.48 6.85
N ARG A 327 -15.83 10.48 6.72
CA ARG A 327 -15.46 9.08 6.53
C ARG A 327 -16.33 8.48 5.45
N GLY A 328 -15.75 7.64 4.62
CA GLY A 328 -16.46 6.82 3.66
C GLY A 328 -15.71 5.53 3.40
N SER A 329 -16.23 4.74 2.47
CA SER A 329 -15.57 3.55 1.97
C SER A 329 -15.75 3.45 0.47
N ALA A 330 -14.82 2.77 -0.18
CA ALA A 330 -14.90 2.46 -1.59
C ALA A 330 -14.41 1.02 -1.83
N SER A 331 -14.63 0.53 -3.05
CA SER A 331 -14.21 -0.82 -3.41
C SER A 331 -13.83 -0.92 -4.88
N VAL A 332 -12.93 -1.85 -5.17
CA VAL A 332 -12.60 -2.30 -6.52
C VAL A 332 -13.03 -3.76 -6.64
N ALA A 333 -14.09 -4.01 -7.41
CA ALA A 333 -14.62 -5.34 -7.65
C ALA A 333 -14.25 -5.84 -9.04
N ILE A 334 -13.82 -7.11 -9.13
CA ILE A 334 -13.64 -7.82 -10.40
C ILE A 334 -15.03 -8.26 -10.88
N PRO A 335 -15.48 -7.82 -12.07
CA PRO A 335 -16.78 -8.20 -12.60
C PRO A 335 -16.95 -9.73 -12.70
N GLY A 336 -18.02 -10.27 -12.11
CA GLY A 336 -18.27 -11.72 -12.07
C GLY A 336 -17.27 -12.50 -11.20
N GLY A 337 -16.39 -11.82 -10.47
CA GLY A 337 -15.48 -12.41 -9.51
C GLY A 337 -16.28 -13.03 -8.36
N VAL A 338 -16.00 -14.31 -8.08
CA VAL A 338 -16.50 -14.96 -6.87
C VAL A 338 -15.29 -15.18 -5.96
N GLY A 339 -15.26 -14.43 -4.87
CA GLY A 339 -14.20 -14.53 -3.88
C GLY A 339 -14.32 -15.89 -3.21
N ASN A 340 -13.19 -16.55 -3.00
CA ASN A 340 -13.17 -17.77 -2.19
C ASN A 340 -12.32 -17.51 -0.96
N PHE A 341 -12.99 -17.21 0.14
CA PHE A 341 -12.47 -17.32 1.48
C PHE A 341 -13.63 -17.81 2.37
N ASP A 342 -13.66 -19.12 2.63
CA ASP A 342 -14.69 -19.73 3.46
C ASP A 342 -14.08 -20.34 4.72
N PHE A 343 -14.32 -19.66 5.84
CA PHE A 343 -13.92 -20.08 7.17
C PHE A 343 -14.90 -21.07 7.80
N SER A 344 -16.12 -21.21 7.26
CA SER A 344 -17.20 -21.96 7.89
C SER A 344 -16.97 -23.48 7.94
N ASN A 345 -16.08 -23.98 7.08
CA ASN A 345 -15.75 -25.41 7.01
C ASN A 345 -14.61 -25.82 7.96
N GLN A 346 -14.05 -24.89 8.75
CA GLN A 346 -12.97 -25.16 9.69
C GLN A 346 -13.45 -24.94 11.13
N TYR A 347 -13.07 -25.85 12.04
CA TYR A 347 -13.43 -25.75 13.45
C TYR A 347 -12.54 -24.71 14.13
N ALA A 348 -13.14 -23.67 14.69
CA ALA A 348 -12.42 -22.69 15.51
C ALA A 348 -11.76 -23.39 16.71
N ASN A 349 -10.52 -22.99 17.01
CA ASN A 349 -9.81 -23.48 18.20
C ASN A 349 -10.22 -22.70 19.47
N TYR A 350 -10.86 -21.55 19.28
CA TYR A 350 -11.45 -20.72 20.32
C TYR A 350 -12.78 -20.14 19.81
N ASP A 351 -13.82 -20.21 20.63
CA ASP A 351 -15.14 -19.65 20.34
C ASP A 351 -15.83 -19.25 21.65
N GLU A 352 -15.59 -18.02 22.08
CA GLU A 352 -16.22 -17.45 23.26
C GLU A 352 -16.46 -15.94 23.08
N ASN A 353 -17.43 -15.39 23.82
CA ASN A 353 -17.74 -13.95 23.83
C ASN A 353 -18.02 -13.35 22.43
N GLY A 354 -18.49 -14.17 21.48
CA GLY A 354 -18.71 -13.76 20.10
C GLY A 354 -17.41 -13.53 19.32
N VAL A 355 -16.27 -14.07 19.76
CA VAL A 355 -15.03 -14.04 18.99
C VAL A 355 -14.59 -15.47 18.71
N CYS A 356 -14.48 -15.80 17.42
CA CYS A 356 -13.98 -17.10 16.98
C CYS A 356 -12.56 -16.93 16.42
N MET A 357 -11.65 -17.82 16.81
CA MET A 357 -10.29 -17.85 16.29
C MET A 357 -9.92 -19.25 15.79
N LEU A 358 -9.27 -19.31 14.64
CA LEU A 358 -8.55 -20.48 14.15
C LEU A 358 -7.09 -20.11 13.99
N VAL A 359 -6.25 -20.87 14.65
CA VAL A 359 -4.80 -20.78 14.53
C VAL A 359 -4.35 -21.85 13.54
N ALA A 360 -3.59 -21.44 12.54
CA ALA A 360 -3.02 -22.30 11.52
C ALA A 360 -1.51 -22.03 11.40
N GLY A 361 -0.74 -23.10 11.20
CA GLY A 361 0.71 -23.04 11.07
C GLY A 361 1.47 -23.83 12.15
N PRO A 362 2.79 -23.60 12.31
CA PRO A 362 3.57 -22.64 11.54
C PRO A 362 3.68 -23.04 10.07
N ILE A 363 3.74 -22.06 9.18
CA ILE A 363 3.88 -22.27 7.75
C ILE A 363 5.18 -21.63 7.29
N GLU A 364 5.93 -22.34 6.45
CA GLU A 364 7.13 -21.80 5.81
C GLU A 364 6.76 -20.59 4.94
N ASN A 365 7.44 -19.48 5.22
CA ASN A 365 7.24 -18.23 4.52
C ASN A 365 8.33 -18.09 3.45
N PHE A 366 8.02 -18.50 2.24
CA PHE A 366 9.00 -18.56 1.15
C PHE A 366 9.13 -17.26 0.34
N ASP A 367 8.25 -16.29 0.56
CA ASP A 367 8.03 -15.16 -0.37
C ASP A 367 8.28 -13.77 0.23
N LEU A 368 8.60 -13.69 1.52
CA LEU A 368 9.02 -12.45 2.15
C LEU A 368 10.56 -12.36 2.16
N ALA A 369 11.08 -11.13 2.07
CA ALA A 369 12.52 -10.86 2.19
C ALA A 369 13.11 -11.44 3.49
N ASN A 370 12.25 -11.65 4.49
CA ASN A 370 12.51 -12.40 5.71
C ASN A 370 11.85 -13.79 5.61
N LYS A 371 12.65 -14.86 5.63
CA LYS A 371 12.18 -16.26 5.54
C LYS A 371 11.61 -16.80 6.86
N ASN A 372 11.13 -15.89 7.70
CA ASN A 372 10.64 -16.21 9.04
C ASN A 372 9.29 -16.91 8.95
N PRO A 373 9.11 -18.07 9.59
CA PRO A 373 7.85 -18.81 9.57
C PRO A 373 6.70 -17.98 10.17
N LEU A 374 5.49 -18.22 9.68
CA LEU A 374 4.29 -17.51 10.15
C LEU A 374 3.34 -18.45 10.89
N ILE A 375 2.70 -17.93 11.94
CA ILE A 375 1.43 -18.45 12.42
C ILE A 375 0.34 -17.50 11.94
N LEU A 376 -0.65 -18.07 11.26
CA LEU A 376 -1.81 -17.36 10.74
C LEU A 376 -2.97 -17.58 11.70
N VAL A 377 -3.58 -16.50 12.14
CA VAL A 377 -4.72 -16.53 13.06
C VAL A 377 -5.89 -15.87 12.36
N TYR A 378 -6.84 -16.67 11.94
CA TYR A 378 -8.08 -16.16 11.37
C TYR A 378 -9.04 -15.85 12.49
N VAL A 379 -9.52 -14.62 12.53
CA VAL A 379 -10.40 -14.13 13.58
C VAL A 379 -11.72 -13.69 12.96
N LYS A 380 -12.83 -14.09 13.57
CA LYS A 380 -14.18 -13.60 13.28
C LYS A 380 -14.74 -12.93 14.53
N ASN A 381 -15.25 -11.71 14.39
CA ASN A 381 -15.84 -10.97 15.49
C ASN A 381 -17.36 -10.81 15.28
N GLU A 382 -18.14 -11.51 16.09
CA GLU A 382 -19.62 -11.43 16.17
C GLU A 382 -20.06 -10.93 17.57
N SER A 383 -19.16 -10.28 18.31
CA SER A 383 -19.43 -9.80 19.67
C SER A 383 -20.41 -8.60 19.73
N GLY A 384 -20.75 -8.01 18.57
CA GLY A 384 -21.55 -6.79 18.47
C GLY A 384 -20.76 -5.51 18.76
N LYS A 385 -19.44 -5.59 18.97
CA LYS A 385 -18.56 -4.45 19.30
C LYS A 385 -17.25 -4.50 18.53
N THR A 386 -16.61 -3.36 18.34
CA THR A 386 -15.21 -3.31 17.89
C THR A 386 -14.29 -3.80 19.01
N ILE A 387 -13.35 -4.67 18.67
CA ILE A 387 -12.35 -5.23 19.59
C ILE A 387 -10.93 -4.93 19.11
N SER A 388 -9.99 -4.92 20.05
CA SER A 388 -8.56 -4.96 19.79
C SER A 388 -8.02 -6.33 20.18
N ILE A 389 -7.16 -6.91 19.34
CA ILE A 389 -6.52 -8.20 19.55
C ILE A 389 -5.01 -7.95 19.55
N SER A 390 -4.35 -8.31 20.64
CA SER A 390 -2.91 -8.16 20.79
C SER A 390 -2.27 -9.46 21.27
N SER A 391 -1.10 -9.76 20.74
CA SER A 391 -0.13 -10.64 21.36
C SER A 391 0.68 -9.85 22.40
N PHE A 392 1.37 -10.54 23.30
CA PHE A 392 2.23 -9.95 24.33
C PHE A 392 3.56 -10.72 24.40
N GLU A 393 4.52 -10.21 25.17
CA GLU A 393 5.82 -10.89 25.34
C GLU A 393 5.62 -12.36 25.76
N LYS A 394 6.28 -13.29 25.04
CA LYS A 394 6.17 -14.75 25.25
C LYS A 394 4.75 -15.31 25.04
N CYS A 395 4.00 -14.74 24.09
CA CYS A 395 2.70 -15.28 23.70
C CYS A 395 2.77 -16.62 22.99
N LEU A 396 3.93 -17.03 22.47
CA LEU A 396 4.09 -18.22 21.63
C LEU A 396 5.01 -19.26 22.29
N PHE A 397 4.52 -20.50 22.36
CA PHE A 397 5.29 -21.67 22.72
C PHE A 397 5.20 -22.71 21.61
N ILE A 398 6.34 -23.30 21.27
CA ILE A 398 6.46 -24.40 20.32
C ILE A 398 7.10 -25.58 21.07
N ASN A 399 6.45 -26.75 21.04
CA ASN A 399 6.87 -27.95 21.78
C ASN A 399 7.16 -27.66 23.27
N GLY A 400 6.33 -26.82 23.90
CA GLY A 400 6.47 -26.37 25.29
C GLY A 400 7.59 -25.36 25.58
N ARG A 401 8.31 -24.86 24.56
CA ARG A 401 9.38 -23.86 24.71
C ARG A 401 8.93 -22.50 24.21
N PRO A 402 9.24 -21.39 24.91
CA PRO A 402 8.92 -20.06 24.41
C PRO A 402 9.76 -19.77 23.16
N VAL A 403 9.14 -19.14 22.17
CA VAL A 403 9.78 -18.75 20.90
C VAL A 403 9.59 -17.25 20.72
N GLU A 404 10.63 -16.57 20.25
CA GLU A 404 10.56 -15.14 19.97
C GLU A 404 9.71 -14.91 18.71
N CYS A 405 8.80 -13.95 18.79
CA CYS A 405 7.91 -13.63 17.69
C CYS A 405 7.54 -12.15 17.68
N VAL A 406 7.12 -11.67 16.51
CA VAL A 406 6.67 -10.31 16.27
C VAL A 406 5.22 -10.37 15.79
N SER A 407 4.39 -9.52 16.37
CA SER A 407 3.04 -9.26 15.89
C SER A 407 2.59 -7.89 16.39
N PHE A 408 1.64 -7.30 15.68
CA PHE A 408 1.13 -5.97 16.00
C PHE A 408 -0.32 -6.07 16.42
N SER A 409 -0.72 -5.26 17.40
CA SER A 409 -2.12 -5.19 17.81
C SER A 409 -3.01 -4.84 16.61
N LYS A 410 -4.14 -5.53 16.49
CA LYS A 410 -5.09 -5.35 15.40
C LYS A 410 -6.48 -4.98 15.91
N ILE A 411 -7.16 -4.10 15.19
CA ILE A 411 -8.55 -3.70 15.48
C ILE A 411 -9.49 -4.42 14.53
N LEU A 412 -10.55 -5.02 15.08
CA LEU A 412 -11.56 -5.76 14.32
C LEU A 412 -12.95 -5.25 14.68
N ARG A 413 -13.69 -4.76 13.69
CA ARG A 413 -15.06 -4.27 13.87
C ARG A 413 -16.03 -5.43 14.07
N SER A 414 -17.21 -5.12 14.58
CA SER A 414 -18.30 -6.11 14.64
C SER A 414 -18.60 -6.64 13.25
N ASP A 415 -18.88 -7.93 13.18
CA ASP A 415 -19.28 -8.72 12.00
C ASP A 415 -18.18 -8.88 10.93
N ASP A 416 -16.98 -8.35 11.19
CA ASP A 416 -15.82 -8.49 10.33
C ASP A 416 -14.98 -9.73 10.64
N ARG A 417 -14.17 -10.10 9.64
CA ARG A 417 -13.20 -11.19 9.70
C ARG A 417 -11.81 -10.64 9.38
N MET A 418 -10.77 -11.21 9.97
CA MET A 418 -9.41 -10.74 9.80
C MET A 418 -8.39 -11.87 9.73
N LEU A 419 -7.33 -11.63 8.97
CA LEU A 419 -6.09 -12.37 9.08
C LEU A 419 -5.15 -11.65 10.05
N PHE A 420 -4.77 -12.32 11.12
CA PHE A 420 -3.78 -11.84 12.09
C PHE A 420 -2.51 -12.67 11.96
N GLU A 421 -1.38 -12.01 11.71
CA GLU A 421 -0.10 -12.66 11.47
C GLU A 421 0.80 -12.59 12.71
N ILE A 422 1.44 -13.71 13.06
CA ILE A 422 2.52 -13.79 14.04
C ILE A 422 3.76 -14.29 13.31
N GLU A 423 4.76 -13.44 13.20
CA GLU A 423 6.05 -13.78 12.60
C GLU A 423 6.97 -14.39 13.65
N ILE A 424 7.46 -15.61 13.41
CA ILE A 424 8.40 -16.30 14.28
C ILE A 424 9.81 -15.88 13.93
N ASP A 425 10.60 -15.45 14.91
CA ASP A 425 12.05 -15.32 14.70
C ASP A 425 12.64 -16.73 14.53
N ALA A 426 13.01 -17.07 13.29
CA ALA A 426 13.55 -18.38 12.95
C ALA A 426 14.80 -18.73 13.76
N ALA A 427 15.59 -17.73 14.20
CA ALA A 427 16.77 -17.96 15.02
C ALA A 427 16.44 -18.44 16.45
N SER A 428 15.22 -18.16 16.93
CA SER A 428 14.72 -18.64 18.22
C SER A 428 14.09 -20.04 18.14
N LEU A 429 13.89 -20.57 16.92
CA LEU A 429 13.37 -21.91 16.70
C LEU A 429 14.50 -22.94 16.83
N GLU A 430 14.54 -23.64 17.97
CA GLU A 430 15.55 -24.69 18.22
C GLU A 430 15.25 -26.03 17.51
N THR A 431 14.20 -26.08 16.69
CA THR A 431 13.72 -27.30 16.02
C THR A 431 13.35 -27.01 14.58
N GLU A 432 13.40 -28.02 13.72
CA GLU A 432 12.90 -27.89 12.35
C GLU A 432 11.38 -27.82 12.36
N LEU A 433 10.77 -27.09 11.43
CA LEU A 433 9.30 -26.96 11.36
C LEU A 433 8.57 -28.30 11.24
N SER A 434 9.20 -29.28 10.58
CA SER A 434 8.69 -30.65 10.45
C SER A 434 8.63 -31.45 11.78
N ALA A 435 9.27 -30.96 12.84
CA ALA A 435 9.32 -31.59 14.16
C ALA A 435 8.41 -30.91 15.20
N ILE A 436 7.52 -30.01 14.76
CA ILE A 436 6.58 -29.30 15.62
C ILE A 436 5.33 -30.17 15.81
N TRP A 437 5.08 -30.59 17.06
CA TRP A 437 3.93 -31.41 17.44
C TRP A 437 3.00 -30.67 18.40
N GLU A 438 3.43 -29.55 18.98
CA GLU A 438 2.58 -28.68 19.80
C GLU A 438 2.89 -27.21 19.55
N ILE A 439 1.84 -26.41 19.48
CA ILE A 439 1.88 -24.94 19.46
C ILE A 439 0.90 -24.46 20.52
N ALA A 440 1.33 -23.54 21.37
CA ALA A 440 0.45 -22.80 22.26
C ALA A 440 0.62 -21.30 22.00
N VAL A 441 -0.47 -20.62 21.70
CA VAL A 441 -0.48 -19.18 21.45
C VAL A 441 -1.49 -18.48 22.36
N SER A 442 -1.09 -17.35 22.94
CA SER A 442 -1.92 -16.55 23.83
C SER A 442 -2.21 -15.17 23.28
N PHE A 443 -3.42 -14.67 23.51
CA PHE A 443 -3.86 -13.34 23.08
C PHE A 443 -4.43 -12.55 24.25
N GLU A 444 -4.49 -11.24 24.09
CA GLU A 444 -5.36 -10.35 24.86
C GLU A 444 -6.39 -9.73 23.92
N ILE A 445 -7.66 -9.86 24.28
CA ILE A 445 -8.76 -9.20 23.58
C ILE A 445 -9.28 -8.09 24.48
N SER A 446 -9.35 -6.87 23.94
CA SER A 446 -9.84 -5.69 24.66
C SER A 446 -10.93 -4.97 23.86
N ASP A 447 -11.74 -4.15 24.54
CA ASP A 447 -12.69 -3.25 23.88
C ASP A 447 -11.98 -2.02 23.27
N GLU A 448 -12.74 -1.17 22.58
CA GLU A 448 -12.25 0.07 21.96
C GLU A 448 -11.63 1.09 22.96
N ASN A 449 -11.94 0.95 24.25
CA ASN A 449 -11.39 1.80 25.31
C ASN A 449 -10.13 1.18 25.96
N GLY A 450 -9.69 0.01 25.48
CA GLY A 450 -8.55 -0.72 26.02
C GLY A 450 -8.87 -1.54 27.28
N ASN A 451 -10.15 -1.75 27.62
CA ASN A 451 -10.51 -2.62 28.73
C ASN A 451 -10.40 -4.08 28.29
N LEU A 452 -9.66 -4.88 29.06
CA LEU A 452 -9.50 -6.31 28.81
C LEU A 452 -10.86 -7.03 28.87
N ILE A 453 -11.19 -7.76 27.80
CA ILE A 453 -12.36 -8.63 27.69
C ILE A 453 -11.99 -10.06 28.10
N CYS A 454 -10.95 -10.64 27.47
CA CYS A 454 -10.49 -11.99 27.77
C CYS A 454 -9.04 -12.23 27.33
N LYS A 455 -8.47 -13.37 27.76
CA LYS A 455 -7.12 -13.84 27.37
C LYS A 455 -7.19 -15.26 26.80
N PRO A 456 -7.49 -15.44 25.50
CA PRO A 456 -7.49 -16.75 24.89
C PRO A 456 -6.10 -17.40 24.94
N GLU A 457 -6.04 -18.67 25.33
CA GLU A 457 -4.87 -19.54 25.15
C GLU A 457 -5.29 -20.69 24.24
N ILE A 458 -4.71 -20.74 23.05
CA ILE A 458 -5.06 -21.71 22.01
C ILE A 458 -3.92 -22.71 21.88
N LYS A 459 -4.24 -24.00 22.01
CA LYS A 459 -3.30 -25.11 21.84
C LYS A 459 -3.64 -25.93 20.62
N LEU A 460 -2.67 -26.08 19.73
CA LEU A 460 -2.71 -27.00 18.62
C LEU A 460 -1.76 -28.16 18.95
N GLN A 461 -2.26 -29.39 18.89
CA GLN A 461 -1.45 -30.59 19.04
C GLN A 461 -1.62 -31.45 17.81
N ASP A 462 -0.52 -31.98 17.28
CA ASP A 462 -0.56 -33.06 16.29
C ASP A 462 -0.99 -34.35 17.00
N PRO A 463 -2.20 -34.87 16.72
CA PRO A 463 -2.68 -36.09 17.36
C PRO A 463 -1.83 -37.33 17.03
N SER A 464 -0.98 -37.27 15.99
CA SER A 464 -0.10 -38.36 15.59
C SER A 464 1.24 -38.40 16.34
N GLN A 465 1.61 -37.34 17.07
CA GLN A 465 2.91 -37.20 17.74
C GLN A 465 2.79 -36.81 19.23
N SER A 466 1.90 -37.49 19.96
CA SER A 466 1.89 -37.38 21.43
C SER A 466 3.28 -37.73 22.01
N PRO A 467 3.79 -36.99 23.01
CA PRO A 467 5.05 -37.33 23.64
C PRO A 467 4.93 -38.74 24.23
N ILE A 468 5.83 -39.63 23.82
CA ILE A 468 6.01 -40.93 24.45
C ILE A 468 6.32 -40.63 25.92
N THR A 469 5.33 -40.82 26.79
CA THR A 469 5.50 -40.74 28.24
C THR A 469 6.51 -41.82 28.64
N SER A 470 7.76 -41.42 28.89
CA SER A 470 8.74 -42.28 29.53
C SER A 470 8.30 -42.48 30.99
N ALA A 471 7.87 -43.70 31.30
CA ALA A 471 7.60 -44.19 32.64
C ALA A 471 8.87 -44.29 33.49
#